data_AF-A0AAE9ZVR3-F1
#
_entry.id   AF-A0AAE9ZVR3-F1
#
_cell.length_a   1.000
_cell.length_b   1.000
_cell.length_c   1.000
_cell.angle_alpha   90.00
_cell.angle_beta   90.00
_cell.angle_gamma   90.00
#
_symmetry.space_group_name_H-M   'P 1'
#
loop_
_entity.id
_entity.type
_entity.pdbx_description
1 polymer ?
#
loop_
_entity_poly.entity_id
_entity_poly.type
_entity_poly.pdbx_seq_one_letter_code
_entity_poly.pdbx_strand_id
1 'polypeptide(L)'
;MPYPKSKPRGFTLVEIMIVVVIIGLLAAMAIPAFQRVRTKSRHSAVANDLRVFADAFETYALEHGTYPADAQIGVIPPEMAGDKSTLDNSTFAGVTPLGGRYDWDYGVFGVTAAVSVTDVTVTEAELLAFDTTFDDGSLTSGEYQGTTGRYSYILQP
;
A
#
# COMPACT_ATOMS: atom_id res chain seq x y z
N MET A 1 -19.61 -66.24 18.75
CA MET A 1 -19.53 -65.25 19.85
C MET A 1 -19.68 -63.86 19.25
N PRO A 2 -20.65 -63.03 19.67
CA PRO A 2 -20.77 -61.65 19.20
C PRO A 2 -19.81 -60.73 19.97
N TYR A 3 -19.04 -59.91 19.26
CA TYR A 3 -18.19 -58.89 19.88
C TYR A 3 -19.04 -57.70 20.35
N PRO A 4 -18.83 -57.18 21.57
CA PRO A 4 -19.56 -56.03 22.06
C PRO A 4 -19.22 -54.79 21.22
N LYS A 5 -20.23 -54.17 20.60
CA LYS A 5 -20.07 -52.87 19.92
C LYS A 5 -19.88 -51.78 20.97
N SER A 6 -18.73 -51.10 20.95
CA SER A 6 -18.50 -49.90 21.75
C SER A 6 -19.49 -48.81 21.35
N LYS A 7 -20.22 -48.25 22.32
CA LYS A 7 -21.08 -47.09 22.07
C LYS A 7 -20.21 -45.88 21.70
N PRO A 8 -20.49 -45.17 20.58
CA PRO A 8 -19.79 -43.93 20.29
C PRO A 8 -20.06 -42.92 21.41
N ARG A 9 -18.99 -42.33 21.96
CA ARG A 9 -19.09 -41.25 22.95
C ARG A 9 -19.44 -39.96 22.20
N GLY A 10 -20.55 -39.33 22.56
CA GLY A 10 -20.92 -38.01 22.04
C GLY A 10 -20.18 -36.89 22.77
N PHE A 11 -19.99 -35.76 22.10
CA PHE A 11 -19.47 -34.53 22.71
C PHE A 11 -20.43 -34.02 23.79
N THR A 12 -19.89 -33.49 24.87
CA THR A 12 -20.68 -32.82 25.90
C THR A 12 -20.98 -31.38 25.51
N LEU A 13 -22.13 -30.85 25.95
CA LEU A 13 -22.44 -29.42 25.79
C LEU A 13 -21.38 -28.55 26.45
N VAL A 14 -20.83 -28.99 27.59
CA VAL A 14 -19.79 -28.28 28.33
C VAL A 14 -18.49 -28.20 27.55
N GLU A 15 -18.09 -29.27 26.84
CA GLU A 15 -16.91 -29.23 25.95
C GLU A 15 -17.07 -28.18 24.85
N ILE A 16 -18.22 -28.16 24.19
CA ILE A 16 -18.46 -27.19 23.12
C ILE A 16 -18.51 -25.75 23.70
N MET A 17 -19.09 -25.55 24.88
CA MET A 17 -19.13 -24.24 25.55
C MET A 17 -17.74 -23.69 25.86
N ILE A 18 -16.85 -24.50 26.43
CA ILE A 18 -15.49 -24.05 26.77
C ILE A 18 -14.70 -23.73 25.50
N VAL A 19 -14.85 -24.56 24.45
CA VAL A 19 -14.15 -24.36 23.17
C VAL A 19 -14.57 -23.03 22.52
N VAL A 20 -15.86 -22.73 22.44
CA VAL A 20 -16.31 -21.46 21.83
C VAL A 20 -15.90 -20.25 22.66
N VAL A 21 -15.83 -20.38 23.98
CA VAL A 21 -15.33 -19.31 24.86
C VAL A 21 -13.85 -19.03 24.61
N ILE A 22 -13.01 -20.08 24.51
CA ILE A 22 -11.59 -19.91 24.23
C ILE A 22 -11.36 -19.35 22.83
N ILE A 23 -12.06 -19.86 21.80
CA ILE A 23 -11.98 -19.32 20.44
C ILE A 23 -12.43 -17.86 20.39
N GLY A 24 -13.51 -17.51 21.10
CA GLY A 24 -14.01 -16.15 21.20
C GLY A 24 -12.97 -15.19 21.83
N LEU A 25 -12.30 -15.63 22.90
CA LEU A 25 -11.24 -14.85 23.55
C LEU A 25 -10.04 -14.64 22.61
N LEU A 26 -9.60 -15.70 21.93
CA LEU A 26 -8.50 -15.62 20.97
C LEU A 26 -8.84 -14.71 19.79
N ALA A 27 -10.04 -14.85 19.22
CA ALA A 27 -10.50 -14.03 18.10
C ALA A 27 -10.59 -12.54 18.48
N ALA A 28 -11.07 -12.21 19.68
CA ALA A 28 -11.19 -10.84 20.16
C ALA A 28 -9.85 -10.10 20.22
N MET A 29 -8.76 -10.78 20.59
CA MET A 29 -7.41 -10.20 20.58
C MET A 29 -6.75 -10.25 19.19
N ALA A 30 -7.00 -11.33 18.43
CA ALA A 30 -6.35 -11.54 17.14
C ALA A 30 -6.84 -10.59 16.04
N ILE A 31 -8.14 -10.28 15.98
CA ILE A 31 -8.72 -9.42 14.93
C ILE A 31 -8.09 -8.02 14.89
N PRO A 32 -8.04 -7.23 15.99
CA PRO A 32 -7.44 -5.90 15.94
C PRO A 32 -5.93 -5.93 15.69
N ALA A 33 -5.22 -6.96 16.20
CA ALA A 33 -3.80 -7.13 15.93
C ALA A 33 -3.55 -7.41 14.43
N PHE A 34 -4.35 -8.29 13.83
CA PHE A 34 -4.28 -8.60 12.40
C PHE A 34 -4.58 -7.38 11.52
N GLN A 35 -5.58 -6.57 11.88
CA GLN A 35 -5.90 -5.32 11.17
C GLN A 35 -4.70 -4.35 11.16
N ARG A 36 -4.02 -4.17 12.30
CA ARG A 36 -2.83 -3.32 12.39
C ARG A 36 -1.68 -3.82 11.51
N VAL A 37 -1.41 -5.12 11.54
CA VAL A 37 -0.37 -5.74 10.70
C VAL A 37 -0.70 -5.58 9.21
N ARG A 38 -1.97 -5.76 8.82
CA ARG A 38 -2.42 -5.57 7.44
C ARG A 38 -2.24 -4.13 6.98
N THR A 39 -2.63 -3.14 7.77
CA THR A 39 -2.44 -1.72 7.44
C THR A 39 -0.96 -1.37 7.30
N LYS A 40 -0.12 -1.79 8.26
CA LYS A 40 1.33 -1.59 8.18
C LYS A 40 1.94 -2.23 6.92
N SER A 41 1.47 -3.41 6.54
CA SER A 41 1.94 -4.09 5.32
C SER A 41 1.55 -3.33 4.05
N ARG A 42 0.32 -2.80 3.99
CA ARG A 42 -0.14 -1.93 2.89
C ARG A 42 0.70 -0.67 2.77
N HIS A 43 0.99 -0.02 3.90
CA HIS A 43 1.81 1.18 3.94
C HIS A 43 3.23 0.91 3.47
N SER A 44 3.86 -0.16 3.97
CA SER A 44 5.20 -0.56 3.52
C SER A 44 5.26 -0.91 2.04
N ALA A 45 4.21 -1.51 1.48
CA ALA A 45 4.14 -1.81 0.05
C ALA A 45 4.10 -0.53 -0.79
N VAL A 46 3.22 0.42 -0.45
CA VAL A 46 3.10 1.69 -1.19
C VAL A 46 4.37 2.52 -1.07
N ALA A 47 4.97 2.62 0.12
CA ALA A 47 6.24 3.32 0.31
C ALA A 47 7.36 2.73 -0.56
N ASN A 48 7.40 1.40 -0.66
CA ASN A 48 8.37 0.70 -1.51
C ASN A 48 8.11 0.97 -3.00
N ASP A 49 6.85 0.85 -3.44
CA ASP A 49 6.46 1.09 -4.83
C ASP A 49 6.81 2.54 -5.25
N LEU A 50 6.46 3.53 -4.42
CA LEU A 50 6.78 4.95 -4.68
C LEU A 50 8.28 5.19 -4.86
N ARG A 51 9.12 4.56 -4.03
CA ARG A 51 10.59 4.67 -4.14
C ARG A 51 11.12 3.98 -5.40
N VAL A 52 10.70 2.75 -5.66
CA VAL A 52 11.11 2.00 -6.86
C VAL A 52 10.71 2.77 -8.13
N PHE A 53 9.54 3.39 -8.13
CA PHE A 53 9.10 4.19 -9.27
C PHE A 53 9.89 5.49 -9.40
N ALA A 54 10.12 6.20 -8.30
CA ALA A 54 10.95 7.40 -8.30
C ALA A 54 12.35 7.11 -8.84
N ASP A 55 13.01 6.04 -8.35
CA ASP A 55 14.34 5.63 -8.82
C ASP A 55 14.37 5.38 -10.34
N ALA A 56 13.30 4.84 -10.92
CA ALA A 56 13.21 4.62 -12.35
C ALA A 56 13.05 5.93 -13.15
N PHE A 57 12.26 6.88 -12.64
CA PHE A 57 12.12 8.21 -13.25
C PHE A 57 13.41 9.03 -13.12
N GLU A 58 14.13 8.92 -11.99
CA GLU A 58 15.45 9.51 -11.80
C GLU A 58 16.47 8.90 -12.76
N THR A 59 16.49 7.57 -12.90
CA THR A 59 17.38 6.88 -13.85
C THR A 59 17.16 7.36 -15.27
N TYR A 60 15.89 7.47 -15.71
CA TYR A 60 15.57 8.03 -17.01
C TYR A 60 16.10 9.47 -17.16
N ALA A 61 15.92 10.31 -16.14
CA ALA A 61 16.39 11.70 -16.16
C ALA A 61 17.92 11.79 -16.22
N LEU A 62 18.65 10.89 -15.55
CA LEU A 62 20.11 10.80 -15.63
C LEU A 62 20.59 10.41 -17.03
N GLU A 63 19.88 9.53 -17.71
CA GLU A 63 20.23 9.07 -19.06
C GLU A 63 19.87 10.09 -20.16
N HIS A 64 18.75 10.79 -20.02
CA HIS A 64 18.20 11.68 -21.05
C HIS A 64 18.39 13.17 -20.76
N GLY A 65 18.88 13.53 -19.56
CA GLY A 65 19.14 14.89 -19.11
C GLY A 65 17.89 15.68 -18.65
N THR A 66 16.72 15.07 -18.73
CA THR A 66 15.45 15.62 -18.23
C THR A 66 14.51 14.48 -17.83
N TYR A 67 13.66 14.74 -16.85
CA TYR A 67 12.53 13.88 -16.53
C TYR A 67 11.59 13.72 -17.74
N PRO A 68 10.87 12.58 -17.83
CA PRO A 68 9.88 12.38 -18.88
C PRO A 68 8.68 13.30 -18.67
N ALA A 69 7.98 13.59 -19.76
CA ALA A 69 6.77 14.40 -19.70
C ALA A 69 5.71 13.77 -18.78
N ASP A 70 4.88 14.65 -18.19
CA ASP A 70 3.69 14.28 -17.44
C ASP A 70 2.80 13.30 -18.24
N ALA A 71 2.23 12.31 -17.54
CA ALA A 71 1.42 11.27 -18.15
C ALA A 71 0.05 11.17 -17.49
N GLN A 72 -0.85 10.40 -18.11
CA GLN A 72 -2.15 10.15 -17.50
C GLN A 72 -2.01 9.21 -16.30
N ILE A 73 -2.91 9.34 -15.33
CA ILE A 73 -3.00 8.47 -14.16
C ILE A 73 -2.95 6.99 -14.56
N GLY A 74 -2.03 6.24 -13.95
CA GLY A 74 -1.81 4.82 -14.19
C GLY A 74 -1.15 4.49 -15.53
N VAL A 75 -0.64 5.50 -16.24
CA VAL A 75 0.06 5.34 -17.51
C VAL A 75 1.51 5.79 -17.33
N ILE A 76 2.44 4.88 -17.60
CA ILE A 76 3.86 5.23 -17.68
C ILE A 76 4.06 6.14 -18.90
N PRO A 77 4.84 7.25 -18.79
CA PRO A 77 5.15 8.11 -19.92
C PRO A 77 5.61 7.31 -21.16
N PRO A 78 5.05 7.57 -22.36
CA PRO A 78 5.37 6.78 -23.55
C PRO A 78 6.85 6.75 -23.92
N GLU A 79 7.59 7.79 -23.55
CA GLU A 79 9.03 7.92 -23.77
C GLU A 79 9.83 6.84 -23.01
N MET A 80 9.32 6.38 -21.87
CA MET A 80 9.90 5.29 -21.09
C MET A 80 9.45 3.90 -21.53
N ALA A 81 8.45 3.77 -22.41
CA ALA A 81 7.88 2.47 -22.78
C ALA A 81 8.85 1.55 -23.55
N GLY A 82 9.93 2.12 -24.12
CA GLY A 82 11.00 1.39 -24.81
C GLY A 82 12.19 1.04 -23.91
N ASP A 83 12.32 1.74 -22.79
CA ASP A 83 13.34 1.50 -21.78
C ASP A 83 12.91 0.30 -20.94
N LYS A 84 13.52 -0.86 -21.21
CA LYS A 84 13.15 -2.14 -20.59
C LYS A 84 13.60 -2.24 -19.14
N SER A 85 14.10 -1.15 -18.56
CA SER A 85 14.58 -1.14 -17.19
C SER A 85 13.53 -0.53 -16.26
N THR A 86 13.17 -1.33 -15.26
CA THR A 86 12.74 -0.94 -13.91
C THR A 86 11.28 -0.66 -13.55
N LEU A 87 10.39 -0.21 -14.45
CA LEU A 87 8.98 0.01 -14.04
C LEU A 87 8.07 -1.19 -14.34
N ASP A 88 7.53 -1.81 -13.29
CA ASP A 88 6.45 -2.80 -13.43
C ASP A 88 5.14 -2.09 -13.79
N ASN A 89 4.83 -2.07 -15.10
CA ASN A 89 3.59 -1.50 -15.63
C ASN A 89 2.33 -2.12 -15.02
N SER A 90 2.37 -3.40 -14.62
CA SER A 90 1.20 -4.03 -14.01
C SER A 90 0.91 -3.48 -12.61
N THR A 91 1.95 -3.14 -11.86
CA THR A 91 1.84 -2.50 -10.54
C THR A 91 1.53 -1.01 -10.68
N PHE A 92 2.20 -0.29 -11.59
CA PHE A 92 1.97 1.14 -11.82
C PHE A 92 0.53 1.43 -12.31
N ALA A 93 0.06 0.63 -13.27
CA ALA A 93 -1.32 0.69 -13.76
C ALA A 93 -2.32 -0.06 -12.84
N GLY A 94 -1.89 -0.53 -11.67
CA GLY A 94 -2.72 -1.21 -10.68
C GLY A 94 -3.48 -0.26 -9.76
N VAL A 95 -4.37 -0.81 -8.95
CA VAL A 95 -4.96 -0.07 -7.82
C VAL A 95 -4.01 -0.18 -6.63
N THR A 96 -3.67 0.95 -6.02
CA THR A 96 -2.70 0.94 -4.92
C THR A 96 -3.32 0.38 -3.64
N PRO A 97 -2.50 -0.12 -2.71
CA PRO A 97 -2.98 -0.47 -1.39
C PRO A 97 -3.66 0.68 -0.62
N LEU A 98 -3.44 1.96 -0.94
CA LEU A 98 -4.15 3.12 -0.36
C LEU A 98 -5.49 3.44 -1.08
N GLY A 99 -5.83 2.67 -2.11
CA GLY A 99 -6.84 3.02 -3.10
C GLY A 99 -6.25 3.89 -4.20
N GLY A 100 -7.06 4.18 -5.22
CA GLY A 100 -6.58 5.00 -6.33
C GLY A 100 -5.49 4.32 -7.16
N ARG A 101 -4.70 5.10 -7.89
CA ARG A 101 -3.68 4.64 -8.85
C ARG A 101 -2.41 5.48 -8.76
N TYR A 102 -1.29 4.90 -9.18
CA TYR A 102 -0.04 5.65 -9.31
C TYR A 102 -0.10 6.63 -10.49
N ASP A 103 0.62 7.73 -10.37
CA ASP A 103 0.61 8.87 -11.28
C ASP A 103 2.02 9.47 -11.30
N TRP A 104 2.49 9.85 -12.48
CA TRP A 104 3.77 10.55 -12.63
C TRP A 104 3.48 12.02 -12.87
N ASP A 105 3.94 12.88 -11.96
CA ASP A 105 3.72 14.32 -11.99
C ASP A 105 5.05 15.03 -12.29
N TYR A 106 5.14 15.73 -13.43
CA TYR A 106 6.31 16.56 -13.77
C TYR A 106 5.91 18.01 -14.10
N GLY A 107 6.37 18.96 -13.27
CA GLY A 107 6.09 20.39 -13.43
C GLY A 107 4.62 20.78 -13.22
N VAL A 108 3.83 19.91 -12.60
CA VAL A 108 2.40 20.09 -12.32
C VAL A 108 2.15 20.11 -10.81
N PHE A 109 0.95 20.54 -10.39
CA PHE A 109 0.54 20.56 -8.97
C PHE A 109 1.50 21.26 -7.97
N GLY A 110 2.37 22.13 -8.47
CA GLY A 110 3.38 22.83 -7.66
C GLY A 110 4.60 21.97 -7.29
N VAL A 111 4.75 20.77 -7.87
CA VAL A 111 5.92 19.91 -7.71
C VAL A 111 6.81 19.98 -8.96
N THR A 112 8.11 19.85 -8.77
CA THR A 112 9.05 19.74 -9.91
C THR A 112 8.96 18.35 -10.52
N ALA A 113 9.07 17.30 -9.72
CA ALA A 113 8.91 15.92 -10.10
C ALA A 113 8.37 15.14 -8.89
N ALA A 114 7.35 14.29 -9.09
CA ALA A 114 6.81 13.44 -8.03
C ALA A 114 6.18 12.16 -8.59
N VAL A 115 6.23 11.10 -7.80
CA VAL A 115 5.34 9.94 -7.98
C VAL A 115 4.19 10.07 -7.00
N SER A 116 2.97 10.10 -7.50
CA SER A 116 1.77 10.30 -6.70
C SER A 116 0.86 9.10 -6.71
N VAL A 117 0.06 8.96 -5.66
CA VAL A 117 -1.16 8.16 -5.64
C VAL A 117 -2.33 9.12 -5.75
N THR A 118 -3.12 9.00 -6.81
CA THR A 118 -4.32 9.82 -7.06
C THR A 118 -5.58 9.01 -6.79
N ASP A 119 -6.67 9.68 -6.38
CA ASP A 119 -7.94 9.07 -5.90
C ASP A 119 -7.76 8.20 -4.65
N VAL A 120 -6.94 8.69 -3.70
CA VAL A 120 -6.70 8.03 -2.41
C VAL A 120 -8.02 7.86 -1.65
N THR A 121 -8.27 6.62 -1.20
CA THR A 121 -9.53 6.26 -0.51
C THR A 121 -9.39 6.11 1.01
N VAL A 122 -8.14 6.07 1.50
CA VAL A 122 -7.87 6.01 2.94
C VAL A 122 -8.15 7.37 3.61
N THR A 123 -8.36 7.36 4.92
CA THR A 123 -8.64 8.58 5.66
C THR A 123 -7.37 9.43 5.81
N GLU A 124 -7.53 10.74 6.01
CA GLU A 124 -6.42 11.64 6.31
C GLU A 124 -5.63 11.19 7.56
N ALA A 125 -6.31 10.61 8.55
CA ALA A 125 -5.65 10.05 9.73
C ALA A 125 -4.76 8.84 9.40
N GLU A 126 -5.15 8.00 8.42
CA GLU A 126 -4.31 6.90 7.95
C GLU A 126 -3.12 7.42 7.14
N LEU A 127 -3.30 8.47 6.33
CA LEU A 127 -2.21 9.15 5.63
C LEU A 127 -1.23 9.80 6.59
N LEU A 128 -1.72 10.50 7.62
CA LEU A 128 -0.86 11.12 8.63
C LEU A 128 -0.05 10.05 9.40
N ALA A 129 -0.66 8.90 9.69
CA ALA A 129 0.03 7.78 10.32
C ALA A 129 1.10 7.15 9.41
N PHE A 130 0.81 7.05 8.10
CA PHE A 130 1.81 6.68 7.11
C PHE A 130 2.96 7.68 7.13
N ASP A 131 2.65 8.96 7.02
CA ASP A 131 3.62 10.05 6.93
C ASP A 131 4.54 10.09 8.15
N THR A 132 3.96 9.97 9.36
CA THR A 132 4.72 9.86 10.62
C THR A 132 5.67 8.66 10.64
N THR A 133 5.40 7.63 9.84
CA THR A 133 6.23 6.41 9.78
C THR A 133 7.35 6.54 8.75
N PHE A 134 7.17 7.28 7.66
CA PHE A 134 8.09 7.32 6.52
C PHE A 134 8.79 8.66 6.30
N ASP A 135 8.29 9.76 6.89
CA ASP A 135 8.78 11.13 6.74
C ASP A 135 8.77 11.91 8.07
N ASP A 136 8.11 13.08 8.13
CA ASP A 136 8.18 14.04 9.24
C ASP A 136 6.88 14.14 10.06
N GLY A 137 5.81 13.45 9.65
CA GLY A 137 4.51 13.46 10.33
C GLY A 137 3.65 14.67 9.98
N SER A 138 3.88 15.29 8.83
CA SER A 138 3.12 16.41 8.29
C SER A 138 2.79 16.16 6.83
N LEU A 139 1.48 16.11 6.52
CA LEU A 139 1.00 15.96 5.14
C LEU A 139 1.33 17.14 4.22
N THR A 140 1.95 18.21 4.72
CA THR A 140 2.19 19.44 3.95
C THR A 140 3.66 19.82 3.83
N SER A 141 4.56 19.00 4.35
CA SER A 141 6.01 19.21 4.31
C SER A 141 6.73 17.90 4.05
N GLY A 142 8.05 17.96 3.83
CA GLY A 142 8.83 16.77 3.56
C GLY A 142 8.77 16.30 2.11
N GLU A 143 9.28 15.09 1.89
CA GLU A 143 9.27 14.40 0.59
C GLU A 143 7.90 13.75 0.34
N TYR A 144 7.22 13.30 1.39
CA TYR A 144 5.90 12.75 1.29
C TYR A 144 4.85 13.81 1.67
N GLN A 145 3.97 14.14 0.75
CA GLN A 145 2.96 15.18 0.97
C GLN A 145 1.57 14.70 0.56
N GLY A 146 0.57 14.99 1.38
CA GLY A 146 -0.83 14.63 1.18
C GLY A 146 -1.73 15.85 0.98
N THR A 147 -2.57 15.78 -0.04
CA THR A 147 -3.69 16.70 -0.26
C THR A 147 -4.99 15.91 -0.40
N THR A 148 -6.13 16.60 -0.50
CA THR A 148 -7.43 15.93 -0.65
C THR A 148 -7.43 15.02 -1.88
N GLY A 149 -7.44 13.70 -1.64
CA GLY A 149 -7.48 12.67 -2.69
C GLY A 149 -6.14 12.35 -3.36
N ARG A 150 -5.02 12.96 -2.94
CA ARG A 150 -3.69 12.69 -3.51
C ARG A 150 -2.62 12.57 -2.43
N TYR A 151 -1.69 11.65 -2.62
CA TYR A 151 -0.50 11.50 -1.80
C TYR A 151 0.74 11.37 -2.68
N SER A 152 1.68 12.30 -2.57
CA SER A 152 2.80 12.51 -3.49
C SER A 152 4.12 12.24 -2.78
N TYR A 153 5.02 11.52 -3.44
CA TYR A 153 6.43 11.42 -3.09
C TYR A 153 7.23 12.29 -4.05
N ILE A 154 7.72 13.41 -3.54
CA ILE A 154 8.40 14.46 -4.29
C ILE A 154 9.88 14.11 -4.43
N LEU A 155 10.35 14.09 -5.67
CA LEU A 155 11.76 13.88 -5.97
C LEU A 155 12.51 15.19 -5.75
N GLN A 156 13.66 15.11 -5.07
CA GLN A 156 14.52 16.26 -4.89
C GLN A 156 15.22 16.60 -6.23
N PRO A 157 15.38 17.89 -6.56
CA PRO A 157 16.07 18.34 -7.78
C PRO A 157 17.59 18.14 -7.73
#